data_AF-A0A353DAA4-F1
#
_entry.id   AF-A0A353DAA4-F1
#
_cell.length_a   1.000
_cell.length_b   1.000
_cell.length_c   1.000
_cell.angle_alpha   90.00
_cell.angle_beta   90.00
_cell.angle_gamma   90.00
#
_symmetry.space_group_name_H-M   'P 1'
#
loop_
_entity.id
_entity.type
_entity.pdbx_description
1 polymer ?
#
loop_
_entity_poly.entity_id
_entity_poly.type
_entity_poly.pdbx_seq_one_letter_code
_entity_poly.pdbx_strand_id
1 'polypeptide(L)'
;MTKKIEWYQEVLSLEPGSKVFFALAKLFVDTDQLESAAATLRQGLDRHPDFLEARLLLAQVLTRLGRPGEAVQAVEPVSRALSAYPDFWRLWAQSAVGQRRDFAVYLMLVASHFTDKPIQWMDVVLEGVNSLSSRLVGPPPAQTAVPPQAPAARPAPVEP
;
A
#
# COMPACT_ATOMS: atom_id res chain seq x y z
N MET A 1 16.68 32.11 -11.31
CA MET A 1 16.38 30.68 -11.50
C MET A 1 17.31 30.02 -12.51
N THR A 2 17.54 30.62 -13.69
CA THR A 2 18.39 30.07 -14.76
C THR A 2 19.82 29.72 -14.34
N LYS A 3 20.53 30.63 -13.65
CA LYS A 3 21.90 30.37 -13.14
C LYS A 3 22.00 29.14 -12.23
N LYS A 4 20.93 28.82 -11.49
CA LYS A 4 20.90 27.69 -10.56
C LYS A 4 20.70 26.36 -11.30
N ILE A 5 19.90 26.39 -12.38
CA ILE A 5 19.71 25.24 -13.28
C ILE A 5 21.03 24.92 -13.99
N GLU A 6 21.69 25.93 -14.55
CA GLU A 6 23.00 25.79 -15.22
C GLU A 6 24.04 25.19 -14.28
N TRP A 7 24.15 25.72 -13.06
CA TRP A 7 25.08 25.19 -12.05
C TRP A 7 24.80 23.71 -11.72
N TYR A 8 23.54 23.33 -11.52
CA TYR A 8 23.21 21.93 -11.26
C TYR A 8 23.49 21.01 -12.46
N GLN A 9 23.28 21.49 -13.69
CA GLN A 9 23.62 20.73 -14.90
C GLN A 9 25.12 20.53 -15.04
N GLU A 10 25.92 21.56 -14.72
CA GLU A 10 27.39 21.46 -14.69
C GLU A 10 27.86 20.47 -13.62
N VAL A 11 27.28 20.51 -12.41
CA VAL A 11 27.59 19.53 -11.37
C VAL A 11 27.26 18.11 -11.83
N LEU A 12 26.15 17.90 -12.52
CA LEU A 12 25.78 16.57 -13.03
C LEU A 12 26.61 16.12 -14.23
N SER A 13 27.19 17.04 -15.00
CA SER A 13 28.09 16.69 -16.09
C SER A 13 29.45 16.24 -15.55
N LEU A 14 29.93 16.88 -14.47
CA LEU A 14 31.15 16.49 -13.76
C LEU A 14 30.96 15.24 -12.90
N GLU A 15 29.83 15.16 -12.21
CA GLU A 15 29.47 14.06 -11.31
C GLU A 15 28.07 13.52 -11.61
N PRO A 16 27.92 12.63 -12.62
CA PRO A 16 26.62 12.06 -12.97
C PRO A 16 25.95 11.28 -11.82
N GLY A 17 26.74 10.79 -10.86
CA GLY A 17 26.28 10.11 -9.65
C GLY A 17 25.82 11.04 -8.53
N SER A 18 25.83 12.36 -8.71
CA SER A 18 25.41 13.29 -7.67
C SER A 18 23.89 13.28 -7.48
N LYS A 19 23.41 13.31 -6.23
CA LYS A 19 21.98 13.42 -5.88
C LYS A 19 21.38 14.79 -6.21
N VAL A 20 22.19 15.71 -6.72
CA VAL A 20 21.80 17.05 -7.18
C VAL A 20 20.71 17.01 -8.26
N PHE A 21 20.59 15.91 -9.02
CA PHE A 21 19.51 15.71 -10.00
C PHE A 21 18.11 15.94 -9.40
N PHE A 22 17.90 15.59 -8.12
CA PHE A 22 16.62 15.78 -7.47
C PHE A 22 16.30 17.26 -7.23
N ALA A 23 17.31 18.05 -6.83
CA ALA A 23 17.16 19.49 -6.67
C ALA A 23 16.93 20.18 -8.02
N LEU A 24 17.62 19.73 -9.08
CA LEU A 24 17.41 20.20 -10.44
C LEU A 24 16.00 19.86 -10.94
N ALA A 25 15.54 18.63 -10.75
CA ALA A 25 14.20 18.21 -11.12
C ALA A 25 13.12 19.04 -10.41
N LYS A 26 13.28 19.32 -9.10
CA LYS A 26 12.37 20.22 -8.37
C LYS A 26 12.31 21.60 -9.01
N LEU A 27 13.45 22.19 -9.38
CA LEU A 27 13.45 23.48 -10.07
C LEU A 27 12.73 23.42 -11.43
N PHE A 28 12.86 22.32 -12.17
CA PHE A 28 12.11 22.13 -13.41
C PHE A 28 10.60 22.01 -13.15
N VAL A 29 10.18 21.34 -12.08
CA VAL A 29 8.77 21.26 -11.67
C VAL A 29 8.22 22.63 -11.27
N ASP A 30 8.99 23.40 -10.50
CA ASP A 30 8.62 24.76 -10.04
C ASP A 30 8.54 25.76 -11.21
N THR A 31 9.25 25.49 -12.31
CA THR A 31 9.25 26.30 -13.53
C THR A 31 8.37 25.72 -14.64
N ASP A 32 7.53 24.73 -14.31
CA ASP A 32 6.59 24.03 -15.21
C ASP A 32 7.24 23.33 -16.44
N GLN A 33 8.55 23.09 -16.37
CA GLN A 33 9.32 22.35 -17.37
C GLN A 33 9.25 20.84 -17.09
N LEU A 34 8.04 20.29 -17.17
CA LEU A 34 7.75 18.93 -16.70
C LEU A 34 8.49 17.83 -17.47
N GLU A 35 8.68 17.97 -18.78
CA GLU A 35 9.46 17.01 -19.58
C GLU A 35 10.93 16.97 -19.14
N SER A 36 11.54 18.13 -18.90
CA SER A 36 12.91 18.23 -18.39
C SER A 36 13.03 17.66 -16.98
N ALA A 37 12.03 17.87 -16.12
CA ALA A 37 11.96 17.24 -14.80
C ALA A 37 11.93 15.72 -14.92
N ALA A 38 11.05 15.17 -15.77
CA ALA A 38 10.92 13.73 -15.97
C ALA A 38 12.22 13.11 -16.51
N ALA A 39 12.86 13.74 -17.50
CA ALA A 39 14.14 13.29 -18.04
C ALA A 39 15.25 13.28 -16.97
N THR A 40 15.37 14.37 -16.21
CA THR A 40 16.37 14.51 -15.13
C THR A 40 16.16 13.45 -14.04
N LEU A 41 14.90 13.20 -13.66
CA LEU A 41 14.56 12.19 -12.65
C LEU A 41 14.88 10.78 -13.12
N ARG A 42 14.55 10.42 -14.37
CA ARG A 42 14.90 9.10 -14.94
C ARG A 42 16.41 8.88 -14.91
N GLN A 43 17.19 9.83 -15.43
CA GLN A 43 18.67 9.72 -15.45
C GLN A 43 19.30 9.61 -14.05
N GLY A 44 18.74 10.33 -13.07
CA GLY A 44 19.21 10.24 -11.69
C GLY A 44 18.81 8.94 -11.01
N LEU A 45 17.60 8.43 -11.27
CA LEU A 45 17.11 7.16 -10.75
C LEU A 45 17.84 5.95 -11.34
N ASP A 46 18.39 6.05 -12.55
CA ASP A 46 19.28 5.01 -13.11
C ASP A 46 20.52 4.77 -12.22
N ARG A 47 20.97 5.81 -11.51
CA ARG A 47 22.15 5.77 -10.62
C ARG A 47 21.79 5.64 -9.14
N HIS A 48 20.60 6.12 -8.77
CA HIS A 48 20.06 6.04 -7.41
C HIS A 48 18.73 5.29 -7.41
N PRO A 49 18.75 3.97 -7.70
CA PRO A 49 17.55 3.16 -7.80
C PRO A 49 16.89 2.90 -6.45
N ASP A 50 17.30 3.55 -5.35
CA ASP A 50 16.61 3.48 -4.06
C ASP A 50 16.13 4.86 -3.59
N PHE A 51 16.27 5.89 -4.42
CA PHE A 51 15.87 7.25 -4.05
C PHE A 51 14.35 7.41 -4.12
N LEU A 52 13.70 7.12 -2.99
CA LEU A 52 12.26 7.07 -2.83
C LEU A 52 11.57 8.39 -3.22
N GLU A 53 12.08 9.51 -2.72
CA GLU A 53 11.52 10.83 -2.97
C GLU A 53 11.61 11.23 -4.45
N ALA A 54 12.69 10.83 -5.13
CA ALA A 54 12.84 11.06 -6.57
C ALA A 54 11.84 10.23 -7.39
N ARG A 55 11.53 8.99 -6.97
CA ARG A 55 10.48 8.18 -7.61
C ARG A 55 9.09 8.76 -7.45
N LEU A 56 8.75 9.19 -6.23
CA LEU A 56 7.46 9.83 -5.96
C LEU A 56 7.32 11.13 -6.75
N LEU A 57 8.38 11.93 -6.85
CA LEU A 57 8.40 13.13 -7.69
C LEU A 57 8.24 12.77 -9.18
N LEU A 58 8.90 11.72 -9.68
CA LEU A 58 8.75 11.28 -11.07
C LEU A 58 7.30 10.88 -11.36
N ALA A 59 6.68 10.10 -10.47
CA ALA A 59 5.28 9.73 -10.61
C ALA A 59 4.36 10.96 -10.65
N GLN A 60 4.56 11.93 -9.74
CA GLN A 60 3.82 13.19 -9.74
C GLN A 60 3.97 13.96 -11.06
N VAL A 61 5.21 14.07 -11.57
CA VAL A 61 5.49 14.74 -12.84
C VAL A 61 4.81 14.03 -14.02
N LEU A 62 4.87 12.70 -14.06
CA LEU A 62 4.24 11.89 -15.11
C LEU A 62 2.71 12.00 -15.08
N THR A 63 2.10 12.07 -13.89
CA THR A 63 0.67 12.35 -13.75
C THR A 63 0.31 13.72 -14.32
N ARG A 64 1.10 14.77 -14.03
CA ARG A 64 0.89 16.12 -14.58
C ARG A 64 1.06 16.18 -16.10
N LEU A 65 1.94 15.35 -16.65
CA LEU A 65 2.15 15.19 -18.10
C LEU A 65 1.06 14.38 -18.80
N GLY A 66 0.05 13.86 -18.09
CA GLY A 66 -0.99 13.02 -18.68
C GLY A 66 -0.51 11.61 -19.04
N ARG A 67 0.54 11.12 -18.39
CA ARG A 67 1.17 9.80 -18.61
C ARG A 67 0.96 8.85 -17.41
N PRO A 68 -0.30 8.52 -17.04
CA PRO A 68 -0.59 7.76 -15.83
C PRO A 68 0.00 6.33 -15.86
N GLY A 69 0.11 5.70 -17.03
CA GLY A 69 0.71 4.38 -17.16
C GLY A 69 2.19 4.36 -16.73
N GLU A 70 2.97 5.37 -17.15
CA GLU A 70 4.36 5.52 -16.71
C GLU A 70 4.44 5.89 -15.21
N ALA A 71 3.49 6.70 -14.72
CA ALA A 71 3.44 7.07 -13.30
C ALA A 71 3.25 5.84 -12.39
N VAL A 72 2.39 4.90 -12.79
CA VAL A 72 2.20 3.63 -12.08
C VAL A 72 3.48 2.81 -12.05
N GLN A 73 4.21 2.73 -13.18
CA GLN A 73 5.50 2.04 -13.23
C GLN A 73 6.54 2.72 -12.32
N ALA A 74 6.55 4.04 -12.23
CA ALA A 74 7.48 4.78 -11.39
C ALA A 74 7.26 4.53 -9.88
N VAL A 75 6.03 4.28 -9.43
CA VAL A 75 5.72 3.97 -8.03
C VAL A 75 5.78 2.49 -7.69
N GLU A 76 5.83 1.59 -8.66
CA GLU A 76 5.83 0.14 -8.40
C GLU A 76 6.93 -0.31 -7.39
N PRO A 77 8.19 0.17 -7.48
CA PRO A 77 9.21 -0.16 -6.47
C PRO A 77 8.84 0.35 -5.07
N VAL A 78 8.16 1.50 -4.99
CA VAL A 78 7.69 2.12 -3.75
C VAL A 78 6.58 1.28 -3.13
N SER A 79 5.58 0.92 -3.93
CA SER A 79 4.48 0.06 -3.52
C SER A 79 5.00 -1.27 -3.00
N ARG A 80 5.93 -1.91 -3.72
CA ARG A 80 6.57 -3.16 -3.29
C ARG A 80 7.29 -3.03 -1.95
N ALA A 81 8.06 -1.95 -1.78
CA ALA A 81 8.75 -1.70 -0.51
C ALA A 81 7.75 -1.53 0.63
N LEU A 82 6.70 -0.72 0.46
CA LEU A 82 5.70 -0.49 1.50
C LEU A 82 4.86 -1.74 1.83
N SER A 83 4.59 -2.59 0.85
CA SER A 83 3.90 -3.88 1.05
C SER A 83 4.76 -4.88 1.82
N ALA A 84 6.09 -4.79 1.72
CA ALA A 84 7.01 -5.69 2.42
C ALA A 84 7.17 -5.37 3.92
N TYR A 85 6.71 -4.21 4.38
CA TYR A 85 6.80 -3.80 5.79
C TYR A 85 5.42 -3.49 6.38
N PRO A 86 4.59 -4.50 6.69
CA PRO A 86 3.26 -4.31 7.29
C PRO A 86 3.28 -3.50 8.60
N ASP A 87 4.36 -3.57 9.37
CA ASP A 87 4.51 -2.86 10.64
C ASP A 87 4.56 -1.34 10.48
N PHE A 88 5.02 -0.82 9.34
CA PHE A 88 4.94 0.61 9.03
C PHE A 88 3.49 1.10 9.15
N TRP A 89 2.56 0.37 8.53
CA TRP A 89 1.13 0.69 8.55
C TRP A 89 0.53 0.56 9.94
N ARG A 90 0.92 -0.45 10.72
CA ARG A 90 0.44 -0.64 12.10
C ARG A 90 0.87 0.51 13.01
N LEU A 91 2.15 0.88 12.96
CA LEU A 91 2.71 1.95 13.78
C LEU A 91 2.08 3.31 13.43
N TRP A 92 1.87 3.58 12.14
CA TRP A 92 1.19 4.80 11.72
C TRP A 92 -0.26 4.84 12.20
N ALA A 93 -0.98 3.72 12.13
CA ALA A 93 -2.33 3.68 12.67
C ALA A 93 -2.35 3.94 14.18
N GLN A 94 -1.45 3.31 14.93
CA GLN A 94 -1.35 3.50 16.39
C GLN A 94 -1.12 4.97 16.76
N SER A 95 -0.29 5.69 16.01
CA SER A 95 -0.08 7.13 16.23
C SER A 95 -1.30 7.98 15.85
N ALA A 96 -2.16 7.49 14.94
CA ALA A 96 -3.36 8.19 14.48
C ALA A 96 -4.62 7.90 15.30
N VAL A 97 -4.66 6.84 16.13
CA VAL A 97 -5.86 6.41 16.89
C VAL A 97 -6.50 7.54 17.69
N GLY A 98 -5.68 8.40 18.31
CA GLY A 98 -6.17 9.50 19.16
C GLY A 98 -6.80 10.67 18.41
N GLN A 99 -6.50 10.84 17.12
CA GLN A 99 -7.02 11.96 16.31
C GLN A 99 -8.11 11.51 15.34
N ARG A 100 -7.90 10.39 14.65
CA ARG A 100 -8.76 9.89 13.56
C ARG A 100 -8.86 8.38 13.64
N ARG A 101 -9.80 7.90 14.45
CA ARG A 101 -9.99 6.47 14.72
C ARG A 101 -10.35 5.69 13.45
N ASP A 102 -11.18 6.26 12.60
CA ASP A 102 -11.55 5.73 11.28
C ASP A 102 -10.33 5.51 10.37
N PHE A 103 -9.46 6.52 10.28
CA PHE A 103 -8.21 6.43 9.52
C PHE A 103 -7.27 5.37 10.10
N ALA A 104 -7.17 5.28 11.43
CA ALA A 104 -6.39 4.24 12.08
C ALA A 104 -6.93 2.82 11.78
N VAL A 105 -8.25 2.63 11.77
CA VAL A 105 -8.85 1.35 11.36
C VAL A 105 -8.52 1.05 9.90
N TYR A 106 -8.62 2.03 9.01
CA TYR A 106 -8.26 1.87 7.59
C TYR A 106 -6.80 1.42 7.41
N LEU A 107 -5.84 2.08 8.07
CA LEU A 107 -4.43 1.69 8.02
C LEU A 107 -4.20 0.29 8.59
N MET A 108 -4.98 -0.13 9.59
CA MET A 108 -4.89 -1.49 10.13
C MET A 108 -5.40 -2.56 9.16
N LEU A 109 -6.43 -2.23 8.38
CA LEU A 109 -6.90 -3.10 7.29
C LEU A 109 -5.85 -3.18 6.17
N VAL A 110 -5.22 -2.06 5.82
CA VAL A 110 -4.08 -2.05 4.88
C VAL A 110 -2.94 -2.93 5.40
N ALA A 111 -2.58 -2.80 6.68
CA ALA A 111 -1.55 -3.64 7.30
C ALA A 111 -1.92 -5.14 7.24
N SER A 112 -3.19 -5.46 7.52
CA SER A 112 -3.68 -6.85 7.50
C SER A 112 -3.64 -7.45 6.11
N HIS A 113 -3.90 -6.67 5.06
CA HIS A 113 -3.84 -7.13 3.67
C HIS A 113 -2.50 -7.77 3.29
N PHE A 114 -1.40 -7.32 3.90
CA PHE A 114 -0.05 -7.81 3.63
C PHE A 114 0.41 -8.93 4.60
N THR A 115 -0.50 -9.52 5.38
CA THR A 115 -0.21 -10.61 6.33
C THR A 115 -0.85 -11.93 5.89
N ASP A 116 -0.44 -13.05 6.50
CA ASP A 116 -0.93 -14.41 6.17
C ASP A 116 -2.44 -14.58 6.35
N LYS A 117 -3.09 -13.75 7.16
CA LYS A 117 -4.53 -13.78 7.44
C LYS A 117 -5.14 -12.40 7.18
N PRO A 118 -5.33 -12.02 5.90
CA PRO A 118 -5.80 -10.69 5.57
C PRO A 118 -7.29 -10.56 5.85
N ILE A 119 -7.67 -9.54 6.62
CA ILE A 119 -9.06 -9.14 6.81
C ILE A 119 -9.56 -8.58 5.48
N GLN A 120 -10.46 -9.30 4.83
CA GLN A 120 -11.07 -8.87 3.59
C GLN A 120 -12.19 -7.87 3.88
N TRP A 121 -12.53 -7.07 2.88
CA TRP A 121 -13.71 -6.21 2.94
C TRP A 121 -14.98 -7.00 3.29
N MET A 122 -15.10 -8.24 2.80
CA MET A 122 -16.24 -9.12 3.12
C MET A 122 -16.33 -9.43 4.62
N ASP A 123 -15.21 -9.68 5.28
CA ASP A 123 -15.19 -9.98 6.72
C ASP A 123 -15.70 -8.79 7.52
N VAL A 124 -15.30 -7.58 7.14
CA VAL A 124 -15.75 -6.33 7.78
C VAL A 124 -17.26 -6.14 7.62
N VAL A 125 -17.80 -6.39 6.41
CA VAL A 125 -19.23 -6.29 6.14
C VAL A 125 -20.01 -7.33 6.94
N LEU A 126 -19.56 -8.59 6.94
CA LEU A 126 -20.21 -9.68 7.67
C LEU A 126 -20.21 -9.42 9.17
N GLU A 127 -19.09 -8.96 9.74
CA GLU A 127 -19.00 -8.61 11.16
C GLU A 127 -19.96 -7.47 11.51
N GLY A 128 -20.05 -6.46 10.65
CA GLY A 128 -21.00 -5.34 10.79
C GLY A 128 -22.46 -5.78 10.73
N VAL A 129 -22.82 -6.61 9.75
CA VAL A 129 -24.17 -7.18 9.60
C VAL A 129 -24.52 -8.08 10.78
N ASN A 130 -23.59 -8.93 11.23
CA ASN A 130 -23.79 -9.80 12.39
C ASN A 130 -24.00 -8.98 13.68
N SER A 131 -23.22 -7.91 13.86
CA SER A 131 -23.38 -6.98 14.97
C SER A 131 -24.72 -6.25 14.95
N LEU A 132 -25.21 -5.85 13.77
CA LEU A 132 -26.53 -5.25 13.60
C LEU A 132 -27.65 -6.26 13.84
N SER A 133 -27.55 -7.45 13.25
CA SER A 133 -28.51 -8.54 13.42
C SER A 133 -28.69 -8.89 14.90
N SER A 134 -27.57 -9.08 15.63
CA SER A 134 -27.60 -9.40 17.06
C SER A 134 -28.30 -8.32 17.90
N ARG A 135 -28.17 -7.04 17.52
CA ARG A 135 -28.84 -5.93 18.21
C ARG A 135 -30.33 -5.82 17.86
N LEU A 136 -30.71 -6.17 16.64
CA LEU A 136 -32.07 -5.97 16.13
C LEU A 136 -32.99 -7.15 16.40
N VAL A 137 -32.50 -8.38 16.20
CA VAL A 137 -33.29 -9.61 16.25
C VAL A 137 -32.75 -10.63 17.26
N GLY A 138 -31.73 -10.26 18.04
CA GLY A 138 -31.08 -11.13 19.02
C GLY A 138 -30.00 -12.03 18.42
N PRO A 139 -29.20 -12.72 19.25
CA PRO A 139 -28.13 -13.59 18.77
C PRO A 139 -28.70 -14.79 18.00
N PRO A 140 -27.98 -15.32 17.00
CA PRO A 140 -28.40 -16.52 16.30
C PRO A 140 -28.56 -17.68 17.31
N PRO A 141 -29.56 -18.55 17.14
CA PRO A 141 -29.70 -19.73 18.00
C PRO A 141 -28.39 -20.53 17.92
N ALA A 142 -27.85 -20.92 19.08
CA ALA A 142 -26.65 -21.75 19.14
C ALA A 142 -26.85 -22.95 18.22
N GLN A 143 -25.94 -23.18 17.28
CA GLN A 143 -25.93 -24.40 16.49
C GLN A 143 -25.84 -25.55 17.49
N THR A 144 -26.98 -26.19 17.77
CA THR A 144 -27.04 -27.36 18.63
C THR A 144 -26.11 -28.37 18.00
N ALA A 145 -24.97 -28.63 18.66
CA ALA A 145 -24.10 -29.74 18.32
C ALA A 145 -25.01 -30.95 18.17
N VAL A 146 -25.11 -31.48 16.95
CA VAL A 146 -25.79 -32.74 16.70
C VAL A 146 -25.12 -33.74 17.63
N PRO A 147 -25.83 -34.32 18.63
CA PRO A 147 -25.20 -35.27 19.53
C PRO A 147 -24.60 -36.39 18.67
N PRO A 148 -23.42 -36.93 19.01
CA PRO A 148 -22.80 -37.98 18.22
C PRO A 148 -23.83 -39.11 18.06
N GLN A 149 -24.19 -39.41 16.81
CA GLN A 149 -25.12 -40.50 16.53
C GLN A 149 -24.54 -41.77 17.16
N ALA A 150 -25.31 -42.40 18.04
CA ALA A 150 -24.92 -43.65 18.67
C ALA A 150 -24.55 -44.66 17.56
N PRO A 151 -23.43 -45.41 17.71
CA PRO A 151 -22.98 -46.31 16.67
C PRO A 151 -24.09 -47.32 16.37
N ALA A 152 -24.45 -47.44 15.09
CA ALA A 152 -25.46 -48.37 14.63
C ALA A 152 -25.13 -49.78 15.15
N ALA A 153 -26.08 -50.37 15.89
CA ALA A 153 -25.95 -51.72 16.40
C ALA A 153 -25.67 -52.67 15.23
N ARG A 154 -24.54 -53.38 15.27
CA ARG A 154 -24.21 -54.42 14.28
C ARG A 154 -25.30 -55.50 14.34
N PRO A 155 -25.82 -55.98 13.20
CA PRO A 155 -26.77 -57.09 13.22
C PRO A 155 -26.07 -58.35 13.76
N ALA A 156 -26.81 -59.10 14.58
CA ALA A 156 -26.32 -60.31 15.23
C ALA A 156 -25.88 -61.37 14.19
N PRO A 157 -24.88 -62.22 14.50
CA PRO A 157 -24.45 -63.27 13.60
C PRO A 157 -25.57 -64.29 13.45
N VAL A 158 -25.86 -64.68 12.21
CA VAL A 158 -26.67 -65.85 11.91
C VAL A 158 -25.77 -67.07 12.18
N GLU A 159 -26.09 -67.84 13.21
CA GLU A 159 -25.46 -69.13 13.50
C GLU A 159 -25.95 -70.23 12.52
N PRO A 160 -25.15 -71.29 12.29
CA PRO A 160 -25.12 -72.07 11.05
C PRO A 160 -26.31 -73.01 10.82
#